data_AF-A0A9D7I078-F1
#
_entry.id   AF-A0A9D7I078-F1
#
_cell.length_a   1.000
_cell.length_b   1.000
_cell.length_c   1.000
_cell.angle_alpha   90.00
_cell.angle_beta   90.00
_cell.angle_gamma   90.00
#
_symmetry.space_group_name_H-M   'P 1'
#
loop_
_entity.id
_entity.type
_entity.pdbx_description
1 polymer ?
#
loop_
_entity_poly.entity_id
_entity_poly.type
_entity_poly.pdbx_seq_one_letter_code
_entity_poly.pdbx_strand_id
1 'polypeptide(L)'
;MRFGGWCKGSTFLNLLDKERKTVQYVVDINPAKQNKFMAGTGHPIFSPDILAKQPVDNILIMNENYTEEIKQYLFQRKINANILSL
;
A
#
# COMPACT_ATOMS: atom_id res chain seq x y z
N MET A 1 -3.13 11.97 -17.74
CA MET A 1 -4.06 11.52 -16.66
C MET A 1 -3.38 10.38 -15.90
N ARG A 2 -3.10 10.54 -14.60
CA ARG A 2 -2.50 9.47 -13.77
C ARG A 2 -3.62 8.70 -13.05
N PHE A 3 -4.16 7.67 -13.71
CA PHE A 3 -5.03 6.66 -13.09
C PHE A 3 -4.22 5.37 -12.98
N GLY A 4 -3.87 4.91 -11.78
CA GLY A 4 -3.12 3.65 -11.68
C GLY A 4 -3.10 3.02 -10.30
N GLY A 5 -2.77 3.77 -9.24
CA GLY A 5 -2.60 3.18 -7.91
C GLY A 5 -3.89 2.66 -7.28
N TRP A 6 -4.96 3.47 -7.33
CA TRP A 6 -6.21 3.16 -6.61
C TRP A 6 -6.98 1.98 -7.22
N CYS A 7 -7.21 1.99 -8.54
CA CYS A 7 -7.97 0.92 -9.20
C CYS A 7 -7.24 -0.43 -9.17
N LYS A 8 -5.91 -0.45 -9.39
CA LYS A 8 -5.15 -1.70 -9.36
C LYS A 8 -5.17 -2.34 -7.97
N GLY A 9 -4.91 -1.53 -6.93
CA GLY A 9 -4.96 -2.00 -5.54
C GLY A 9 -6.35 -2.47 -5.12
N SER A 10 -7.40 -1.72 -5.46
CA SER A 10 -8.77 -2.13 -5.15
C SER A 10 -9.16 -3.41 -5.86
N THR A 11 -8.81 -3.58 -7.14
CA THR A 11 -9.13 -4.79 -7.90
C THR A 11 -8.37 -5.99 -7.34
N PHE A 12 -7.07 -5.85 -7.07
CA PHE A 12 -6.27 -6.91 -6.46
C PHE A 12 -6.88 -7.40 -5.14
N LEU A 13 -7.21 -6.48 -4.24
CA LEU A 13 -7.79 -6.84 -2.94
C LEU A 13 -9.17 -7.46 -3.08
N ASN A 14 -10.02 -6.96 -3.98
CA ASN A 14 -11.34 -7.55 -4.21
C ASN A 14 -11.26 -8.97 -4.78
N LEU A 15 -10.22 -9.28 -5.56
CA LEU A 15 -10.03 -10.61 -6.16
C LEU A 15 -9.35 -11.60 -5.22
N LEU A 16 -8.32 -11.16 -4.48
CA LEU A 16 -7.40 -12.06 -3.78
C LEU A 16 -7.49 -12.00 -2.26
N ASP A 17 -8.01 -10.92 -1.68
CA ASP A 17 -8.10 -10.78 -0.23
C ASP A 17 -9.39 -10.09 0.23
N LYS A 18 -10.52 -10.51 -0.33
CA LYS A 18 -11.82 -9.89 -0.05
C LYS A 18 -12.20 -9.90 1.43
N GLU A 19 -11.78 -10.94 2.14
CA GLU A 19 -12.04 -11.13 3.58
C GLU A 19 -10.97 -10.49 4.49
N ARG A 20 -9.97 -9.79 3.92
CA ARG A 20 -8.90 -9.11 4.68
C ARG A 20 -8.16 -10.07 5.63
N LYS A 21 -7.74 -11.22 5.10
CA LYS A 21 -6.99 -12.24 5.86
C LYS A 21 -5.48 -12.08 5.70
N THR A 22 -5.03 -11.45 4.61
CA THR A 22 -3.62 -11.45 4.22
C THR A 22 -3.00 -10.06 4.28
N VAL A 23 -3.69 -9.05 3.74
CA VAL A 23 -3.23 -7.67 3.67
C VAL A 23 -3.75 -6.92 4.89
N GLN A 24 -2.82 -6.44 5.73
CA GLN A 24 -3.20 -5.77 6.98
C GLN A 24 -3.83 -4.39 6.71
N TYR A 25 -3.23 -3.63 5.81
CA TYR A 25 -3.63 -2.27 5.46
C TYR A 25 -3.06 -1.83 4.10
N VAL A 26 -3.60 -0.72 3.58
CA VAL A 26 -3.14 -0.06 2.36
C VAL A 26 -2.41 1.22 2.71
N VAL A 27 -1.35 1.55 1.97
CA VAL A 27 -0.61 2.81 2.12
C VAL A 27 -0.82 3.67 0.87
N ASP A 28 -1.23 4.93 1.05
CA ASP A 28 -1.38 5.89 -0.05
C ASP A 28 -0.88 7.27 0.39
N ILE A 29 -0.10 7.92 -0.48
CA ILE A 29 0.45 9.27 -0.22
C ILE A 29 -0.63 10.36 -0.28
N ASN A 30 -1.75 10.11 -0.95
CA ASN A 30 -2.82 11.09 -1.10
C ASN A 30 -3.59 11.25 0.22
N PRO A 31 -3.51 12.42 0.88
CA PRO A 31 -4.19 12.66 2.16
C PRO A 31 -5.70 12.48 2.10
N ALA A 32 -6.32 12.72 0.94
CA ALA A 32 -7.76 12.59 0.77
C ALA A 32 -8.26 11.14 0.93
N LYS A 33 -7.38 10.14 0.84
CA LYS A 33 -7.70 8.71 1.00
C LYS A 33 -7.32 8.15 2.37
N GLN A 34 -6.47 8.84 3.11
CA GLN A 34 -5.99 8.39 4.42
C GLN A 34 -7.11 8.44 5.45
N ASN A 35 -7.02 7.56 6.46
CA ASN A 35 -8.05 7.38 7.50
C ASN A 35 -9.42 6.96 6.94
N LYS A 36 -9.45 6.43 5.71
CA LYS A 36 -10.63 5.83 5.08
C LYS A 36 -10.38 4.34 4.85
N PHE A 37 -11.40 3.68 4.32
CA PHE A 37 -11.36 2.26 4.00
C PHE A 37 -11.45 2.05 2.49
N MET A 38 -10.81 0.99 2.02
CA MET A 38 -10.89 0.54 0.65
C MET A 38 -12.31 0.04 0.36
N ALA A 39 -12.92 0.56 -0.69
CA ALA A 39 -14.25 0.14 -1.11
C ALA A 39 -14.26 -1.36 -1.50
N GLY A 40 -15.31 -2.07 -1.08
CA GLY A 40 -15.51 -3.50 -1.35
C GLY A 40 -14.89 -4.43 -0.31
N THR A 41 -13.68 -4.13 0.17
CA THR A 41 -12.92 -5.04 1.05
C THR A 41 -12.68 -4.51 2.47
N GLY A 42 -12.87 -3.21 2.72
CA GLY A 42 -12.77 -2.64 4.07
C GLY A 42 -11.34 -2.55 4.63
N HIS A 43 -10.31 -2.59 3.77
CA HIS A 43 -8.93 -2.40 4.23
C HIS A 43 -8.69 -0.94 4.64
N PRO A 44 -8.13 -0.66 5.82
CA PRO A 44 -7.82 0.70 6.22
C PRO A 44 -6.68 1.25 5.37
N ILE A 45 -6.74 2.56 5.10
CA ILE A 45 -5.75 3.28 4.31
C ILE A 45 -5.01 4.27 5.21
N PHE A 46 -3.70 4.14 5.26
CA PHE A 46 -2.83 4.96 6.08
C PHE A 46 -1.84 5.78 5.24
N SER A 47 -1.27 6.81 5.89
CA SER A 47 -0.08 7.47 5.35
C SER A 47 1.12 6.52 5.46
N PRO A 48 2.19 6.73 4.67
CA PRO A 48 3.35 5.85 4.73
C PRO A 48 4.14 5.94 6.04
N ASP A 49 3.83 6.91 6.92
CA ASP A 49 4.38 6.99 8.27
C ASP A 49 3.94 5.82 9.17
N ILE A 50 2.86 5.11 8.81
CA ILE A 50 2.43 3.92 9.54
C ILE A 50 3.51 2.84 9.55
N LEU A 51 4.34 2.76 8.50
CA LEU A 51 5.37 1.74 8.36
C LEU A 51 6.45 1.84 9.45
N ALA A 52 6.63 3.02 10.05
CA ALA A 52 7.52 3.21 11.20
C ALA A 52 6.88 2.77 12.53
N LYS A 53 5.56 2.81 12.63
CA LYS A 53 4.80 2.44 13.84
C LYS A 53 4.39 0.96 13.84
N GLN A 54 4.13 0.42 12.66
CA GLN A 54 3.66 -0.93 12.40
C GLN A 54 4.48 -1.50 11.23
N PRO A 55 5.70 -2.00 11.49
CA PRO A 55 6.53 -2.58 10.46
C PRO A 55 5.87 -3.84 9.86
N VAL A 56 6.17 -4.11 8.59
CA VAL A 56 5.66 -5.26 7.84
C VAL A 56 6.83 -5.95 7.14
N ASP A 57 6.74 -7.27 6.99
CA ASP A 57 7.79 -8.06 6.33
C ASP A 57 7.77 -7.91 4.81
N ASN A 58 6.60 -7.62 4.23
CA ASN A 58 6.40 -7.56 2.78
C ASN A 58 5.58 -6.33 2.38
N ILE A 59 6.03 -5.64 1.33
CA ILE A 59 5.34 -4.50 0.73
C ILE A 59 5.08 -4.83 -0.74
N LEU A 60 3.81 -4.80 -1.12
CA LEU A 60 3.38 -5.03 -2.50
C LEU A 60 3.09 -3.70 -3.19
N ILE A 61 3.89 -3.37 -4.21
CA ILE A 61 3.78 -2.14 -4.99
C ILE A 61 2.93 -2.41 -6.23
N MET A 62 1.77 -1.76 -6.30
CA MET A 62 0.80 -1.92 -7.41
C MET A 62 1.10 -1.10 -8.65
N ASN A 63 2.06 -0.17 -8.55
CA ASN A 63 2.42 0.69 -9.66
C ASN A 63 3.93 0.88 -9.68
N GLU A 64 4.58 0.14 -10.58
CA GLU A 64 6.03 0.13 -10.78
C GLU A 64 6.66 1.52 -10.93
N ASN A 65 5.89 2.50 -11.43
CA ASN A 65 6.34 3.89 -11.57
C ASN A 65 6.79 4.52 -10.24
N TYR A 66 6.27 4.03 -9.10
CA TYR A 66 6.62 4.53 -7.77
C TYR A 66 7.61 3.62 -7.04
N THR A 67 8.09 2.53 -7.66
CA THR A 67 8.97 1.56 -7.00
C THR A 67 10.24 2.19 -6.46
N GLU A 68 10.91 3.03 -7.25
CA GLU A 68 12.15 3.68 -6.84
C GLU A 68 11.94 4.73 -5.75
N GLU A 69 10.85 5.50 -5.83
CA GLU A 69 10.49 6.48 -4.79
C GLU A 69 10.18 5.77 -3.46
N ILE A 70 9.42 4.67 -3.50
CA ILE A 70 9.08 3.87 -2.32
C ILE A 70 10.33 3.22 -1.73
N LYS A 71 11.22 2.63 -2.55
CA LYS A 71 12.50 2.08 -2.08
C LYS A 71 13.35 3.14 -1.36
N GLN A 72 13.48 4.33 -1.95
CA GLN A 72 14.23 5.43 -1.34
C GLN A 72 13.60 5.87 -0.01
N TYR A 73 12.28 5.96 0.05
CA TYR A 73 11.56 6.28 1.28
C TYR A 73 11.81 5.26 2.40
N LEU A 74 11.75 3.97 2.07
CA LEU A 74 12.02 2.89 3.01
C LEU A 74 13.48 2.90 3.48
N PHE A 75 14.42 3.10 2.56
CA PHE A 75 15.85 3.17 2.85
C PHE A 75 16.20 4.31 3.80
N GLN A 76 15.72 5.53 3.53
CA GLN A 76 15.98 6.71 4.37
C GLN A 76 15.47 6.53 5.80
N ARG A 77 14.38 5.77 5.96
CA ARG A 77 13.74 5.51 7.26
C ARG A 77 14.20 4.20 7.91
N LYS A 78 15.17 3.50 7.31
CA LYS A 78 15.70 2.21 7.79
C LYS A 78 14.61 1.15 8.00
N ILE A 79 13.58 1.16 7.15
CA ILE A 79 12.51 0.18 7.19
C ILE A 79 12.96 -1.03 6.37
N ASN A 80 13.11 -2.18 7.04
CA ASN A 80 13.45 -3.43 6.39
C ASN A 80 12.16 -4.16 6.01
N ALA A 81 11.88 -4.26 4.71
CA ALA A 81 10.75 -5.01 4.16
C ALA A 81 11.13 -5.56 2.79
N ASN A 82 10.61 -6.75 2.45
CA ASN A 82 10.74 -7.30 1.11
C ASN A 82 9.77 -6.59 0.17
N ILE A 83 10.28 -6.09 -0.95
CA ILE A 83 9.48 -5.35 -1.92
C ILE A 83 9.14 -6.28 -3.09
N LEU A 84 7.84 -6.41 -3.32
CA LEU A 84 7.28 -7.10 -4.48
C LEU A 84 6.60 -6.05 -5.36
N SER A 85 6.91 -6.02 -6.65
CA SER A 85 6.25 -5.12 -7.62
C SER A 85 5.51 -5.94 -8.67
N LEU A 86 4.29 -5.52 -9.01
CA LEU A 86 3.45 -6.10 -10.07
C LEU A 86 3.11 -5.07 -11.15
#